data_AF-A0A535L8Z6-F1
#
_entry.id   AF-A0A535L8Z6-F1
#
_cell.length_a   1.000
_cell.length_b   1.000
_cell.length_c   1.000
_cell.angle_alpha   90.00
_cell.angle_beta   90.00
_cell.angle_gamma   90.00
#
_symmetry.space_group_name_H-M   'P 1'
#
loop_
_entity.id
_entity.type
_entity.pdbx_description
1 polymer ?
#
loop_
_entity_poly.entity_id
_entity_poly.type
_entity_poly.pdbx_seq_one_letter_code
_entity_poly.pdbx_strand_id
1 'polypeptide(L)' 'TPFFHAYGSTVGMNLSILAAATMVLLPRFKSVDVLKAIRRYRPTLFPGIPTMYLAIMREAGKHTEQLSSI' A
#
# COMPACT_ATOMS: atom_id res chain seq x y z
N THR A 1 2.28 4.98 -4.05
CA THR A 1 2.94 6.16 -4.64
C THR A 1 2.34 6.47 -6.00
N PRO A 2 2.38 7.73 -6.52
CA PRO A 2 1.70 8.09 -7.77
C PRO A 2 2.43 7.57 -9.00
N PHE A 3 1.71 7.18 -10.06
CA PHE A 3 2.30 6.65 -11.30
C PHE A 3 3.09 7.66 -12.13
N PHE A 4 2.89 8.96 -11.94
CA PHE A 4 3.69 10.00 -12.61
C PHE A 4 5.06 10.24 -11.94
N HIS A 5 5.32 9.62 -10.79
CA HIS A 5 6.61 9.66 -10.14
C HIS A 5 7.36 8.36 -10.46
N ALA A 6 8.67 8.44 -10.75
CA ALA A 6 9.48 7.29 -11.17
C ALA A 6 9.29 6.05 -10.28
N TYR A 7 9.34 6.21 -8.95
CA TYR A 7 9.11 5.11 -8.00
C TYR A 7 7.71 4.46 -8.13
N GLY A 8 6.67 5.23 -8.46
CA GLY A 8 5.33 4.69 -8.67
C GLY A 8 5.20 3.98 -10.02
N SER A 9 5.83 4.49 -11.07
CA SER A 9 5.86 3.82 -12.37
C SER A 9 6.66 2.51 -12.31
N THR A 10 7.81 2.51 -11.63
CA THR A 10 8.70 1.34 -11.56
C THR A 10 8.20 0.27 -10.58
N VAL A 11 8.04 0.61 -9.30
CA VAL A 11 7.69 -0.36 -8.24
C VAL A 11 6.18 -0.58 -8.15
N GLY A 12 5.38 0.47 -8.37
CA GLY A 12 3.92 0.34 -8.33
C GLY A 12 3.36 -0.40 -9.55
N MET A 13 3.71 0.05 -10.75
CA MET A 13 3.12 -0.44 -12.00
C MET A 13 3.98 -1.52 -12.70
N ASN A 14 5.21 -1.18 -13.12
CA ASN A 14 6.02 -2.07 -13.96
C ASN A 14 6.36 -3.38 -13.25
N LEU A 15 6.74 -3.33 -11.98
CA LEU A 15 7.01 -4.54 -11.18
C LEU A 15 5.76 -5.43 -11.07
N SER A 16 4.59 -4.83 -10.81
CA SER A 16 3.34 -5.58 -10.71
C SER A 16 2.98 -6.27 -12.02
N ILE A 17 3.13 -5.58 -13.16
CA ILE A 17 2.90 -6.14 -14.49
C ILE A 17 3.89 -7.28 -14.76
N LEU A 18 5.19 -7.04 -14.54
CA LEU A 18 6.25 -8.02 -14.77
C LEU A 18 6.03 -9.30 -13.95
N ALA A 19 5.56 -9.16 -12.71
CA ALA A 19 5.30 -10.28 -11.80
C ALA A 19 3.91 -10.92 -11.98
N ALA A 20 3.10 -10.46 -12.94
CA ALA A 20 1.68 -10.83 -13.07
C ALA A 20 0.91 -10.68 -11.74
N ALA A 21 1.28 -9.67 -10.94
CA ALA A 21 0.69 -9.40 -9.63
C ALA A 21 -0.59 -8.57 -9.74
N THR A 22 -1.45 -8.68 -8.73
CA THR A 22 -2.65 -7.86 -8.62
C THR A 22 -2.30 -6.49 -8.03
N MET A 23 -2.69 -5.41 -8.71
CA MET A 23 -2.54 -4.04 -8.21
C MET A 23 -3.80 -3.55 -7.49
N VAL A 24 -3.66 -3.16 -6.22
CA VAL A 24 -4.72 -2.49 -5.46
C VAL A 24 -4.51 -0.98 -5.55
N LEU A 25 -5.28 -0.30 -6.40
CA LEU A 25 -5.12 1.13 -6.67
C LEU A 25 -6.04 1.98 -5.78
N LEU A 26 -5.43 2.89 -5.03
CA LEU A 26 -6.14 3.93 -4.28
C LEU A 26 -5.86 5.29 -4.93
N PRO A 27 -6.88 6.08 -5.32
CA PRO A 27 -6.70 7.33 -6.05
C PRO A 27 -5.96 8.39 -5.22
N ARG A 28 -6.07 8.31 -3.89
CA ARG A 28 -5.36 9.18 -2.93
C ARG A 28 -4.99 8.36 -1.70
N PHE A 29 -3.90 8.77 -1.03
CA PHE A 29 -3.52 8.17 0.24
C PHE A 29 -4.43 8.69 1.36
N LYS A 30 -5.11 7.76 2.02
CA LYS A 30 -5.82 7.94 3.29
C LYS A 30 -5.54 6.69 4.13
N SER A 31 -4.98 6.84 5.33
CA SER A 31 -4.59 5.73 6.21
C SER A 31 -5.74 4.73 6.44
N VAL A 32 -6.93 5.25 6.71
CA VAL A 32 -8.17 4.46 6.89
C VAL A 32 -8.47 3.59 5.67
N ASP A 33 -8.36 4.15 4.47
CA ASP A 33 -8.69 3.43 3.22
C ASP A 33 -7.61 2.39 2.90
N VAL A 34 -6.35 2.67 3.24
CA VAL A 34 -5.26 1.69 3.14
C VAL A 34 -5.53 0.51 4.08
N LEU A 35 -5.88 0.73 5.35
CA LEU A 35 -6.23 -0.35 6.29
C LEU A 35 -7.42 -1.18 5.82
N LYS A 36 -8.47 -0.54 5.29
CA LYS A 36 -9.60 -1.25 4.67
C LYS A 36 -9.16 -2.09 3.48
N ALA A 37 -8.30 -1.55 2.61
CA ALA A 37 -7.77 -2.26 1.45
C ALA A 37 -6.88 -3.45 1.87
N ILE A 38 -6.04 -3.28 2.88
CA ILE A 38 -5.20 -4.37 3.42
C ILE A 38 -6.10 -5.49 3.96
N ARG A 39 -7.12 -5.16 4.75
CA ARG A 39 -8.07 -6.16 5.29
C ARG A 39 -8.83 -6.91 4.21
N ARG A 40 -9.24 -6.22 3.14
CA ARG A 40 -10.07 -6.78 2.06
C ARG A 40 -9.25 -7.61 1.07
N TYR A 41 -8.10 -7.09 0.64
CA TYR A 41 -7.35 -7.64 -0.48
C TYR A 41 -6.09 -8.40 -0.04
N ARG A 42 -5.68 -8.27 1.23
CA ARG A 42 -4.47 -8.91 1.81
C ARG A 42 -3.24 -8.79 0.89
N PRO A 43 -2.86 -7.56 0.47
CA PRO A 43 -1.69 -7.37 -0.38
C PRO A 43 -0.45 -7.88 0.33
N THR A 44 0.52 -8.38 -0.43
CA THR A 44 1.80 -8.92 0.07
C THR A 44 2.96 -7.94 -0.04
N LEU A 45 2.69 -6.76 -0.61
CA LEU A 45 3.67 -5.70 -0.79
C LEU A 45 2.95 -4.35 -0.72
N PHE A 46 3.49 -3.41 0.06
CA PHE A 46 3.00 -2.04 0.11
C PHE A 46 4.12 -1.03 -0.20
N PRO A 47 4.18 -0.50 -1.43
CA PRO A 47 5.18 0.52 -1.77
C PRO A 47 4.79 1.89 -1.19
N GLY A 48 5.53 2.35 -0.18
CA GLY A 48 5.32 3.62 0.50
C GLY A 48 6.61 4.33 0.92
N ILE A 49 6.49 5.61 1.29
CA ILE A 49 7.57 6.41 1.89
C ILE A 49 7.44 6.41 3.42
N PRO A 50 8.49 6.76 4.19
CA PRO A 50 8.49 6.69 5.66
C PRO A 50 7.27 7.32 6.35
N THR A 51 6.80 8.48 5.86
CA THR A 51 5.64 9.18 6.42
C THR A 51 4.33 8.41 6.25
N MET A 52 4.18 7.62 5.18
CA MET A 52 3.00 6.77 4.97
C MET A 52 2.96 5.64 5.98
N TYR A 53 4.10 4.98 6.25
CA TYR A 53 4.17 3.92 7.26
C TYR A 53 3.83 4.46 8.65
N LEU A 54 4.35 5.64 9.01
CA LEU A 54 3.99 6.29 10.28
C LEU A 54 2.49 6.58 10.38
N ALA A 55 1.87 7.07 9.30
CA ALA A 55 0.43 7.33 9.28
C ALA A 55 -0.40 6.03 9.39
N ILE A 56 0.00 4.96 8.72
CA ILE A 56 -0.66 3.65 8.81
C ILE A 56 -0.51 3.04 10.22
N MET A 57 0.68 3.12 10.81
CA MET A 57 0.92 2.65 12.18
C MET A 57 0.08 3.41 13.21
N ARG A 58 -0.02 4.74 13.07
CA ARG A 58 -0.87 5.57 13.93
C ARG A 58 -2.35 5.21 13.80
N GLU A 59 -2.80 4.97 12.57
CA GLU A 59 -4.19 4.57 12.29
C GLU A 59 -4.51 3.16 12.81
N ALA A 60 -3.57 2.22 12.66
CA ALA A 60 -3.73 0.86 13.18
C ALA A 60 -3.75 0.83 14.72
N GLY A 61 -3.00 1.74 15.36
CA GLY A 61 -2.95 1.83 16.82
C GLY A 61 -2.48 0.51 17.45
N LYS A 62 -3.32 -0.07 18.33
CA LYS A 62 -3.04 -1.38 18.95
C LYS A 62 -3.36 -2.57 18.04
N HIS A 63 -4.02 -2.33 16.91
CA HIS A 63 -4.51 -3.37 16.01
C HIS A 63 -3.50 -3.68 14.88
N THR A 64 -2.25 -3.92 15.25
CA THR A 64 -1.18 -4.18 14.28
C THR A 64 -1.37 -5.51 13.54
N GLU A 65 -2.19 -6.42 14.06
CA GLU A 65 -2.60 -7.66 13.38
C GLU A 65 -3.28 -7.40 12.02
N GLN A 66 -3.89 -6.21 11.86
CA GLN A 66 -4.52 -5.78 10.61
C GLN A 66 -3.51 -5.55 9.48
N LEU A 67 -2.22 -5.42 9.80
CA LEU A 67 -1.14 -5.19 8.86
C LEU A 67 -0.35 -6.45 8.51
N SER A 68 -0.74 -7.62 9.04
CA SER A 68 -0.03 -8.90 8.92
C SER A 68 0.24 -9.41 7.51
N SER A 69 -0.37 -8.84 6.47
CA SER A 69 -0.13 -9.27 5.09
C SER A 69 1.00 -8.51 4.40
N ILE A 70 1.42 -7.34 4.91
CA ILE A 70 2.45 -6.47 4.31
C ILE A 70 3.69 -6.33 5.17
#